data_AF-A0A382FEV0-F1
#
_entry.id   AF-A0A382FEV0-F1
#
_cell.length_a   1.000
_cell.length_b   1.000
_cell.length_c   1.000
_cell.angle_alpha   90.00
_cell.angle_beta   90.00
_cell.angle_gamma   90.00
#
_symmetry.space_group_name_H-M   'P 1'
#
loop_
_entity.id
_entity.type
_entity.pdbx_description
1 polymer ?
#
loop_
_entity_poly.entity_id
_entity_poly.type
_entity_poly.pdbx_seq_one_letter_code
_entity_poly.pdbx_strand_id
1 'polypeptide(L)'
;MEIINKYPKLFQWTFLLVVFFGLCFAIDVPEGYKFIRAQAEHIKVAGQSEYNFLGINVTYIYFNFLWRLPPWLGWLPIWVNDSLYFLLNDWMPMEFWDEDIQEFRTRPLVLQITRVISGTMLFFIEFIREILIGGVKTVVTFTSWDWIDANPWAELPGLPWTIVTAGAVILGYKLNGKGLAIFAGIAMIYISVFGQWKPSMQTLSFILVAAPVSFALGLSLGIMAYKSKAVEKALYPILLVMQTMPQYAVLVPAMVLFGIGDHSAALITIVVATPPMILLTLLGLRGVSPEVIEAGKMSGCNNWQLM
;
A
#
# COMPACT_ATOMS: atom_id res chain seq x y z
N MET A 1 -6.03 -16.33 30.05
CA MET A 1 -4.87 -15.40 29.90
C MET A 1 -3.51 -16.11 30.03
N GLU A 2 -3.40 -17.23 30.75
CA GLU A 2 -2.10 -17.91 30.93
C GLU A 2 -1.52 -18.55 29.66
N ILE A 3 -2.36 -19.06 28.75
CA ILE A 3 -1.90 -19.68 27.48
C ILE A 3 -1.25 -18.65 26.54
N ILE A 4 -1.75 -17.40 26.53
CA ILE A 4 -1.27 -16.30 25.69
C ILE A 4 0.15 -15.88 26.09
N ASN A 5 0.43 -15.89 27.39
CA ASN A 5 1.77 -15.59 27.90
C ASN A 5 2.75 -16.76 27.73
N LYS A 6 2.26 -17.99 27.66
CA LYS A 6 3.10 -19.20 27.58
C LYS A 6 3.66 -19.47 26.18
N TYR A 7 2.93 -19.10 25.12
CA TYR A 7 3.36 -19.33 23.72
C TYR A 7 3.12 -18.13 22.80
N PRO A 8 3.79 -16.98 23.03
CA PRO A 8 3.57 -15.76 22.26
C PRO A 8 3.91 -15.92 20.77
N LYS A 9 4.93 -16.73 20.44
CA LYS A 9 5.31 -17.02 19.05
C LYS A 9 4.25 -17.87 18.34
N LEU A 10 3.67 -18.87 19.00
CA LEU A 10 2.63 -19.71 18.39
C LEU A 10 1.42 -18.86 18.00
N PHE A 11 1.00 -17.94 18.87
CA PHE A 11 -0.10 -17.02 18.61
C PHE A 11 0.19 -16.08 17.44
N GLN A 12 1.41 -15.52 17.39
CA GLN A 12 1.88 -14.70 16.25
C GLN A 12 1.84 -15.48 14.94
N TRP A 13 2.36 -16.73 14.92
CA TRP A 13 2.34 -17.59 13.74
C TRP A 13 0.92 -17.98 13.31
N THR A 14 0.01 -18.23 14.26
CA THR A 14 -1.40 -18.52 13.93
C THR A 14 -2.13 -17.30 13.38
N PHE A 15 -1.88 -16.11 13.93
CA PHE A 15 -2.47 -14.87 13.41
C PHE A 15 -1.95 -14.54 12.00
N LEU A 16 -0.65 -14.70 11.78
CA LEU A 16 -0.01 -14.55 10.48
C LEU A 16 -0.57 -15.51 9.44
N LEU A 17 -0.74 -16.79 9.81
CA LEU A 17 -1.33 -17.79 8.93
C LEU A 17 -2.78 -17.47 8.58
N VAL A 18 -3.58 -17.00 9.54
CA VAL A 18 -4.99 -16.62 9.31
C VAL A 18 -5.08 -15.42 8.37
N VAL A 19 -4.25 -14.40 8.55
CA VAL A 19 -4.23 -13.21 7.67
C VAL A 19 -3.69 -13.56 6.28
N PHE A 20 -2.62 -14.35 6.18
CA PHE A 20 -2.03 -14.80 4.92
C PHE A 20 -3.00 -15.63 4.09
N PHE A 21 -3.61 -16.66 4.70
CA PHE A 21 -4.59 -17.49 4.00
C PHE A 21 -5.86 -16.71 3.68
N GLY A 22 -6.31 -15.79 4.56
CA GLY A 22 -7.44 -14.90 4.27
C GLY A 22 -7.23 -14.05 3.02
N LEU A 23 -6.00 -13.56 2.79
CA LEU A 23 -5.65 -12.80 1.59
C LEU A 23 -5.47 -13.68 0.34
N CYS A 24 -4.97 -14.91 0.49
CA CYS A 24 -4.88 -15.85 -0.63
C CYS A 24 -6.26 -16.27 -1.18
N PHE A 25 -7.32 -16.20 -0.37
CA PHE A 25 -8.69 -16.52 -0.78
C PHE A 25 -9.45 -15.37 -1.45
N ALA A 26 -8.89 -14.15 -1.45
CA ALA A 26 -9.46 -13.01 -2.17
C ALA A 26 -9.08 -12.99 -3.67
N ILE A 27 -8.35 -14.00 -4.16
CA ILE A 27 -8.01 -14.18 -5.58
C ILE A 27 -9.10 -15.02 -6.24
N ASP A 28 -9.64 -14.48 -7.33
CA ASP A 28 -10.71 -15.09 -8.12
C ASP A 28 -10.41 -16.55 -8.49
N VAL A 29 -11.43 -17.39 -8.36
CA VAL A 29 -11.30 -18.84 -8.52
C VAL A 29 -11.07 -19.16 -10.01
N PRO A 30 -10.03 -19.94 -10.39
CA PRO A 30 -9.77 -20.28 -11.78
C PRO A 30 -10.99 -20.91 -12.46
N GLU A 31 -11.26 -20.57 -13.74
CA GLU A 31 -12.40 -21.11 -14.49
C GLU A 31 -12.47 -22.65 -14.52
N GLY A 32 -11.32 -23.33 -14.36
CA GLY A 32 -11.26 -24.79 -14.21
C GLY A 32 -12.08 -25.32 -13.04
N TYR A 33 -12.28 -24.53 -11.98
CA TYR A 33 -13.13 -24.89 -10.84
C TYR A 33 -14.63 -24.76 -11.16
N LYS A 34 -15.03 -23.77 -11.97
CA LYS A 34 -16.42 -23.67 -12.48
C LYS A 34 -16.74 -24.86 -13.39
N PHE A 35 -15.78 -25.29 -14.22
CA PHE A 35 -15.91 -26.48 -15.08
C PHE A 35 -16.03 -27.78 -14.27
N ILE A 36 -15.18 -27.98 -13.25
CA ILE A 36 -15.25 -29.16 -12.36
C ILE A 36 -16.53 -29.15 -11.51
N ARG A 37 -17.00 -27.97 -11.07
CA ARG A 37 -18.26 -27.79 -10.33
C ARG A 37 -19.48 -28.14 -11.18
N ALA A 38 -19.52 -27.69 -12.44
CA ALA A 38 -20.61 -28.03 -13.38
C ALA A 38 -20.64 -29.54 -13.68
N GLN A 39 -19.48 -30.20 -13.76
CA GLN A 39 -19.39 -31.65 -13.90
C GLN A 39 -19.80 -32.41 -12.62
N ALA A 40 -19.46 -31.87 -11.45
CA ALA A 40 -19.79 -32.46 -10.16
C ALA A 40 -21.27 -32.30 -9.76
N GLU A 41 -21.93 -31.20 -10.15
CA GLU A 41 -23.37 -30.96 -9.89
C GLU A 41 -24.28 -31.98 -10.64
N HIS A 42 -23.80 -32.61 -11.72
CA HIS A 42 -24.51 -33.67 -12.44
C HIS A 42 -24.23 -35.09 -11.93
N ILE A 43 -23.24 -35.28 -11.06
CA ILE A 43 -22.94 -36.59 -10.46
C ILE A 43 -23.51 -36.60 -9.04
N LYS A 44 -24.63 -37.30 -8.84
CA LYS A 44 -25.19 -37.56 -7.50
C LYS A 44 -24.21 -38.42 -6.71
N VAL A 45 -23.33 -37.80 -5.91
CA VAL A 45 -22.45 -38.51 -4.98
C VAL A 45 -23.11 -38.54 -3.60
N ALA A 46 -23.09 -39.72 -2.96
CA ALA A 46 -23.68 -39.97 -1.65
C ALA A 46 -23.13 -39.01 -0.58
N GLY A 47 -24.03 -38.31 0.12
CA GLY A 47 -23.66 -37.33 1.16
C GLY A 47 -24.58 -36.10 1.27
N GLN A 48 -25.67 -36.01 0.50
CA GLN A 48 -26.70 -34.98 0.69
C GLN A 48 -27.55 -35.32 1.92
N SER A 49 -27.47 -34.51 2.98
CA SER A 49 -28.46 -34.53 4.05
C SER A 49 -29.56 -33.53 3.69
N GLU A 50 -30.73 -34.06 3.33
CA GLU A 50 -31.95 -33.29 3.13
C GLU A 50 -32.60 -33.00 4.49
N TYR A 51 -32.94 -31.75 4.76
CA TYR A 51 -33.77 -31.38 5.91
C TYR A 51 -35.02 -30.66 5.39
N ASN A 52 -36.18 -31.14 5.84
CA ASN A 52 -37.47 -30.54 5.50
C ASN A 52 -37.86 -29.56 6.61
N PHE A 53 -37.79 -28.26 6.33
CA PHE A 53 -38.30 -27.23 7.22
C PHE A 53 -39.50 -26.57 6.57
N LEU A 54 -40.68 -26.78 7.15
CA LEU A 54 -41.96 -26.20 6.71
C LEU A 54 -42.28 -26.43 5.21
N GLY A 55 -42.01 -27.64 4.70
CA GLY A 55 -42.45 -28.06 3.37
C GLY A 55 -41.56 -27.59 2.21
N ILE A 56 -40.44 -26.92 2.50
CA ILE A 56 -39.44 -26.53 1.50
C ILE A 56 -38.22 -27.43 1.66
N ASN A 57 -37.91 -28.20 0.61
CA ASN A 57 -36.70 -29.04 0.59
C ASN A 57 -35.50 -28.16 0.25
N VAL A 58 -34.69 -27.83 1.25
CA VAL A 58 -33.45 -27.07 1.08
C VAL A 58 -32.28 -28.04 0.97
N THR A 59 -31.61 -28.05 -0.18
CA THR A 59 -30.43 -28.88 -0.45
C THR A 59 -29.17 -28.11 -0.09
N TYR A 60 -28.36 -28.63 0.83
CA TYR A 60 -27.06 -28.06 1.17
C TYR A 60 -25.93 -28.81 0.46
N ILE A 61 -25.11 -28.08 -0.28
CA ILE A 61 -23.82 -28.57 -0.80
C ILE A 61 -22.76 -28.14 0.21
N TYR A 62 -22.18 -29.09 0.95
CA TYR A 62 -21.03 -28.82 1.81
C TYR A 62 -19.79 -28.56 0.95
N PHE A 63 -19.63 -27.35 0.42
CA PHE A 63 -18.31 -26.89 -0.05
C PHE A 63 -17.57 -26.25 1.12
N ASN A 64 -17.12 -27.09 2.05
CA ASN A 64 -16.35 -26.66 3.21
C ASN A 64 -14.88 -26.54 2.81
N PHE A 65 -14.51 -25.46 2.09
CA PHE A 65 -13.11 -25.22 1.69
C PHE A 65 -12.20 -24.90 2.89
N LEU A 66 -12.77 -24.72 4.10
CA LEU A 66 -12.05 -24.34 5.34
C LEU A 66 -12.07 -25.44 6.41
N TRP A 67 -11.71 -26.67 6.03
CA TRP A 67 -11.63 -27.90 6.85
C TRP A 67 -10.94 -27.81 8.23
N ARG A 68 -10.17 -26.76 8.54
CA ARG A 68 -9.23 -26.74 9.68
C ARG A 68 -9.68 -25.95 10.92
N LEU A 69 -10.82 -25.26 10.84
CA LEU A 69 -11.37 -24.56 12.00
C LEU A 69 -12.37 -25.47 12.75
N PRO A 70 -12.42 -25.41 14.09
CA PRO A 70 -13.47 -26.06 14.87
C PRO A 70 -14.86 -25.71 14.30
N PRO A 71 -15.85 -26.62 14.32
CA PRO A 71 -17.18 -26.39 13.72
C PRO A 71 -17.89 -25.10 14.14
N TRP A 72 -17.60 -24.58 15.34
CA TRP A 72 -18.17 -23.33 15.85
C TRP A 72 -17.53 -22.04 15.25
N LEU A 73 -16.44 -22.15 14.49
CA LEU A 73 -15.79 -21.03 13.78
C LEU A 73 -16.01 -21.07 12.25
N GLY A 74 -16.82 -22.01 11.75
CA GLY A 74 -17.10 -22.15 10.32
C GLY A 74 -17.83 -20.94 9.70
N TRP A 75 -18.51 -20.12 10.50
CA TRP A 75 -19.21 -18.91 10.06
C TRP A 75 -18.27 -17.73 9.78
N LEU A 76 -17.07 -17.74 10.36
CA LEU A 76 -16.17 -16.57 10.36
C LEU A 76 -15.67 -16.19 8.96
N PRO A 77 -15.20 -17.12 8.10
CA PRO A 77 -14.76 -16.77 6.75
C PRO A 77 -15.89 -16.20 5.88
N ILE A 78 -17.10 -16.75 6.01
CA ILE A 78 -18.28 -16.29 5.27
C ILE A 78 -18.64 -14.88 5.72
N TRP A 79 -18.71 -14.67 7.04
CA TRP A 79 -19.00 -13.35 7.59
C TRP A 79 -17.96 -12.29 7.19
N VAL A 80 -16.67 -12.64 7.17
CA VAL A 80 -15.60 -11.74 6.70
C VAL A 80 -15.78 -11.40 5.22
N ASN A 81 -16.00 -12.41 4.37
CA ASN A 81 -16.20 -12.19 2.94
C ASN A 81 -17.43 -11.32 2.65
N ASP A 82 -18.56 -11.62 3.29
CA ASP A 82 -19.82 -10.90 3.09
C ASP A 82 -19.73 -9.47 3.62
N SER A 83 -19.05 -9.26 4.75
CA SER A 83 -18.81 -7.93 5.29
C SER A 83 -17.92 -7.09 4.38
N LEU A 84 -16.86 -7.69 3.82
CA LEU A 84 -15.98 -7.01 2.85
C LEU A 84 -16.73 -6.70 1.54
N TYR A 85 -17.52 -7.64 1.04
CA TYR A 85 -18.33 -7.45 -0.16
C TYR A 85 -19.35 -6.32 0.04
N PHE A 86 -20.04 -6.30 1.18
CA PHE A 86 -20.96 -5.23 1.54
C PHE A 86 -20.25 -3.87 1.62
N LEU A 87 -19.10 -3.80 2.29
CA LEU A 87 -18.30 -2.56 2.38
C LEU A 87 -17.81 -2.04 1.03
N LEU A 88 -17.46 -2.95 0.12
CA LEU A 88 -16.88 -2.63 -1.19
C LEU A 88 -17.90 -2.35 -2.29
N ASN A 89 -19.16 -2.73 -2.11
CA ASN A 89 -20.19 -2.57 -3.15
C ASN A 89 -21.41 -1.77 -2.67
N ASP A 90 -21.89 -2.03 -1.45
CA ASP A 90 -23.24 -1.60 -1.02
C ASP A 90 -23.21 -0.60 0.14
N TRP A 91 -22.06 -0.39 0.78
CA TRP A 91 -21.97 0.48 1.96
C TRP A 91 -21.95 1.96 1.58
N MET A 92 -23.08 2.62 1.84
CA MET A 92 -23.32 4.03 1.57
C MET A 92 -22.95 4.42 0.12
N PRO A 93 -23.72 3.97 -0.89
CA PRO A 93 -23.46 4.36 -2.27
C PRO A 93 -23.65 5.87 -2.42
N MET A 94 -22.67 6.53 -3.03
CA MET A 94 -22.76 7.93 -3.43
C MET A 94 -22.62 8.04 -4.94
N GLU A 95 -23.41 8.95 -5.52
CA GLU A 95 -23.31 9.31 -6.92
C GLU A 95 -22.20 10.36 -7.09
N PHE A 96 -21.30 10.11 -8.03
CA PHE A 96 -20.31 11.09 -8.46
C PHE A 96 -20.39 11.24 -9.97
N TRP A 97 -20.06 12.44 -10.44
CA TRP A 97 -19.96 12.73 -11.85
C TRP A 97 -18.65 12.17 -12.39
N ASP A 98 -18.74 11.28 -13.38
CA ASP A 98 -17.58 10.74 -14.07
C ASP A 98 -17.35 11.56 -15.36
N GLU A 99 -16.28 12.36 -15.37
CA GLU A 99 -15.99 13.31 -16.45
C GLU A 99 -15.62 12.59 -17.77
N ASP A 100 -15.01 11.41 -17.68
CA ASP A 100 -14.55 10.64 -18.84
C ASP A 100 -15.71 10.11 -19.68
N ILE A 101 -16.82 9.75 -19.03
CA ILE A 101 -18.01 9.17 -19.66
C ILE A 101 -19.23 10.09 -19.64
N GLN A 102 -19.12 11.28 -19.03
CA GLN A 102 -20.20 12.25 -18.85
C GLN A 102 -21.49 11.66 -18.26
N GLU A 103 -21.35 10.74 -17.30
CA GLU A 103 -22.47 10.07 -16.64
C GLU A 103 -22.26 9.98 -15.12
N PHE A 104 -23.38 10.00 -14.38
CA PHE A 104 -23.35 9.75 -12.94
C PHE A 104 -23.14 8.27 -12.66
N ARG A 105 -22.10 7.95 -11.90
CA ARG A 105 -21.77 6.58 -11.46
C ARG A 105 -21.96 6.48 -9.96
N THR A 106 -22.42 5.32 -9.51
CA THR A 106 -22.49 4.99 -8.09
C THR A 106 -21.20 4.30 -7.65
N ARG A 107 -20.59 4.79 -6.57
CA ARG A 107 -19.49 4.11 -5.87
C ARG A 107 -19.77 4.12 -4.37
N PRO A 108 -19.37 3.08 -3.63
CA PRO A 108 -19.50 3.07 -2.18
C PRO A 108 -18.52 4.05 -1.54
N LEU A 109 -18.89 4.56 -0.37
CA LEU A 109 -18.15 5.63 0.32
C LEU A 109 -16.70 5.24 0.62
N VAL A 110 -16.43 3.98 0.99
CA VAL A 110 -15.06 3.49 1.23
C VAL A 110 -14.20 3.72 0.01
N LEU A 111 -14.68 3.29 -1.17
CA LEU A 111 -13.94 3.43 -2.41
C LEU A 111 -13.79 4.89 -2.81
N GLN A 112 -14.81 5.73 -2.56
CA GLN A 112 -14.66 7.15 -2.86
C GLN A 112 -13.55 7.80 -2.03
N ILE A 113 -13.48 7.51 -0.73
CA ILE A 113 -12.41 8.04 0.14
C ILE A 113 -11.05 7.56 -0.32
N THR A 114 -10.88 6.26 -0.59
CA THR A 114 -9.59 5.72 -1.04
C THR A 114 -9.18 6.31 -2.39
N ARG A 115 -10.14 6.59 -3.28
CA ARG A 115 -9.89 7.25 -4.57
C ARG A 115 -9.48 8.70 -4.44
N VAL A 116 -10.08 9.45 -3.52
CA VAL A 116 -9.67 10.84 -3.24
C VAL A 116 -8.26 10.89 -2.66
N ILE A 117 -7.93 10.02 -1.71
CA ILE A 117 -6.58 9.91 -1.14
C ILE A 117 -5.57 9.56 -2.25
N SER A 118 -5.92 8.59 -3.09
CA SER A 118 -5.06 8.14 -4.19
C SER A 118 -4.88 9.21 -5.26
N GLY A 119 -5.95 9.94 -5.60
CA GLY A 119 -5.92 11.05 -6.55
C GLY A 119 -5.05 12.20 -6.06
N THR A 120 -5.08 12.50 -4.76
CA THR A 120 -4.18 13.49 -4.14
C THR A 120 -2.72 13.09 -4.30
N MET A 121 -2.42 11.81 -4.09
CA MET A 121 -1.04 11.32 -4.27
C MET A 121 -0.64 11.27 -5.74
N LEU A 122 -1.55 10.89 -6.64
CA LEU A 122 -1.33 10.92 -8.08
C LEU A 122 -0.99 12.34 -8.54
N PHE A 123 -1.72 13.34 -8.05
CA PHE A 123 -1.44 14.74 -8.35
C PHE A 123 -0.01 15.13 -7.99
N PHE A 124 0.50 14.78 -6.81
CA PHE A 124 1.90 15.07 -6.46
C PHE A 124 2.91 14.34 -7.36
N ILE A 125 2.62 13.09 -7.73
CA ILE A 125 3.49 12.31 -8.62
C ILE A 125 3.51 12.93 -10.02
N GLU A 126 2.34 13.29 -10.55
CA GLU A 126 2.21 13.91 -11.87
C GLU A 126 2.83 15.31 -11.88
N PHE A 127 2.62 16.11 -10.84
CA PHE A 127 3.26 17.41 -10.69
C PHE A 127 4.79 17.34 -10.80
N ILE A 128 5.42 16.43 -10.06
CA ILE A 128 6.88 16.23 -10.14
C ILE A 128 7.30 15.68 -11.51
N ARG A 129 6.49 14.79 -12.09
CA ARG A 129 6.76 14.19 -13.40
C ARG A 129 6.74 15.21 -14.53
N GLU A 130 5.76 16.10 -14.52
CA GLU A 130 5.62 17.13 -15.54
C GLU A 130 6.70 18.20 -15.43
N ILE A 131 7.20 18.48 -14.23
CA ILE A 131 8.42 19.30 -14.07
C ILE A 131 9.62 18.63 -14.76
N LEU A 132 9.77 17.31 -14.67
CA LEU A 132 10.94 16.59 -15.20
C LEU A 132 10.87 16.31 -16.70
N ILE A 133 9.70 15.93 -17.22
CA ILE A 133 9.54 15.45 -18.61
C ILE A 133 8.73 16.44 -19.46
N GLY A 134 7.98 17.34 -18.82
CA GLY A 134 6.97 18.16 -19.46
C GLY A 134 5.62 17.44 -19.47
N GLY A 135 4.54 18.23 -19.52
CA GLY A 135 3.19 17.71 -19.58
C GLY A 135 2.12 18.78 -19.48
N VAL A 136 0.87 18.33 -19.49
CA VAL A 136 -0.33 19.18 -19.53
C VAL A 136 -1.32 18.87 -18.41
N LYS A 137 -1.23 17.71 -17.77
CA LYS A 137 -2.21 17.22 -16.80
C LYS A 137 -2.31 18.10 -15.56
N THR A 138 -1.19 18.63 -15.07
CA THR A 138 -1.21 19.58 -13.94
C THR A 138 -1.98 20.83 -14.32
N VAL A 139 -1.75 21.36 -15.51
CA VAL A 139 -2.44 22.57 -15.98
C VAL A 139 -3.93 22.30 -16.17
N VAL A 140 -4.26 21.19 -16.85
CA VAL A 140 -5.65 20.70 -17.00
C VAL A 140 -6.36 20.58 -15.66
N THR A 141 -5.68 20.06 -14.63
CA THR A 141 -6.27 19.89 -13.29
C THR A 141 -6.76 21.22 -12.69
N PHE A 142 -6.13 22.34 -13.06
CA PHE A 142 -6.52 23.68 -12.58
C PHE A 142 -7.37 24.49 -13.57
N THR A 143 -7.43 24.10 -14.85
CA THR A 143 -8.15 24.85 -15.88
C THR A 143 -9.37 24.10 -16.42
N SER A 144 -9.13 22.95 -17.07
CA SER A 144 -10.03 22.06 -17.82
C SER A 144 -9.37 21.66 -19.14
N TRP A 145 -9.85 20.56 -19.74
CA TRP A 145 -9.43 20.11 -21.07
C TRP A 145 -9.80 21.14 -22.16
N ASP A 146 -11.02 21.68 -22.11
CA ASP A 146 -11.51 22.70 -23.05
C ASP A 146 -10.59 23.94 -23.12
N TRP A 147 -9.99 24.32 -21.99
CA TRP A 147 -9.13 25.48 -21.92
C TRP A 147 -7.75 25.25 -22.57
N ILE A 148 -7.21 24.03 -22.46
CA ILE A 148 -5.93 23.64 -23.06
C ILE A 148 -6.07 23.51 -24.57
N ASP A 149 -7.20 23.00 -25.06
CA ASP A 149 -7.50 22.96 -26.48
C ASP A 149 -7.54 24.38 -27.09
N ALA A 150 -8.02 25.36 -26.32
CA ALA A 150 -8.00 26.77 -26.70
C ALA A 150 -6.60 27.42 -26.56
N ASN A 151 -5.72 26.90 -25.71
CA ASN A 151 -4.38 27.45 -25.44
C ASN A 151 -3.27 26.39 -25.53
N PRO A 152 -2.89 25.95 -26.74
CA PRO A 152 -1.84 24.94 -26.93
C PRO A 152 -0.44 25.36 -26.46
N TRP A 153 -0.25 26.65 -26.17
CA TRP A 153 1.01 27.18 -25.64
C TRP A 153 1.17 26.94 -24.13
N ALA A 154 0.10 26.58 -23.43
CA ALA A 154 0.08 26.38 -21.98
C ALA A 154 0.51 24.96 -21.57
N GLU A 155 1.55 24.43 -22.21
CA GLU A 155 2.19 23.17 -21.82
C GLU A 155 3.37 23.47 -20.89
N LEU A 156 3.56 22.65 -19.85
CA LEU A 156 4.74 22.77 -19.00
C LEU A 156 5.95 22.21 -19.77
N PRO A 157 6.98 23.02 -20.08
CA PRO A 157 8.17 22.51 -20.73
C PRO A 157 8.96 21.65 -19.74
N GLY A 158 9.33 20.44 -20.18
CA GLY A 158 10.18 19.56 -19.40
C GLY A 158 11.58 20.12 -19.20
N LEU A 159 12.15 19.91 -18.02
CA LEU A 159 13.53 20.29 -17.76
C LEU A 159 14.50 19.52 -18.69
N PRO A 160 15.45 20.21 -19.33
CA PRO A 160 16.53 19.55 -20.05
C PRO A 160 17.25 18.53 -19.18
N TRP A 161 17.57 17.36 -19.75
CA TRP A 161 18.20 16.27 -19.02
C TRP A 161 19.54 16.65 -18.37
N THR A 162 20.24 17.62 -18.96
CA THR A 162 21.50 18.18 -18.45
C THR A 162 21.31 18.91 -17.12
N ILE A 163 20.20 19.65 -16.96
CA ILE A 163 19.88 20.37 -15.72
C ILE A 163 19.54 19.38 -14.62
N VAL A 164 18.71 18.38 -14.91
CA VAL A 164 18.35 17.33 -13.94
C VAL A 164 19.61 16.55 -13.51
N THR A 165 20.49 16.22 -14.45
CA THR A 165 21.77 15.56 -14.18
C THR A 165 22.67 16.44 -13.31
N ALA A 166 22.82 17.73 -13.64
CA ALA A 166 23.60 18.66 -12.83
C ALA A 166 23.05 18.79 -11.41
N GLY A 167 21.72 18.86 -11.26
CA GLY A 167 21.04 18.86 -9.97
C GLY A 167 21.35 17.60 -9.16
N ALA A 168 21.28 16.42 -9.77
CA ALA A 168 21.61 15.15 -9.12
C ALA A 168 23.08 15.10 -8.66
N VAL A 169 24.02 15.60 -9.48
CA VAL A 169 25.44 15.68 -9.12
C VAL A 169 25.67 16.62 -7.94
N ILE A 170 25.05 17.80 -7.94
CA ILE A 170 25.15 18.78 -6.85
C ILE A 170 24.58 18.21 -5.55
N LEU A 171 23.42 17.57 -5.62
CA LEU A 171 22.81 16.90 -4.47
C LEU A 171 23.69 15.77 -3.94
N GLY A 172 24.21 14.91 -4.83
CA GLY A 172 25.14 13.84 -4.48
C GLY A 172 26.40 14.36 -3.79
N TYR A 173 26.95 15.48 -4.29
CA TYR A 173 28.10 16.13 -3.68
C TYR A 173 27.82 16.63 -2.26
N LYS A 174 26.64 17.23 -2.03
CA LYS A 174 26.25 17.73 -0.69
C LYS A 174 25.98 16.60 0.31
N LEU A 175 25.48 15.46 -0.13
CA LEU A 175 25.09 14.37 0.76
C LEU A 175 26.28 13.50 1.22
N ASN A 176 27.17 13.11 0.30
CA ASN A 176 28.26 12.16 0.62
C ASN A 176 29.57 12.49 -0.13
N GLY A 177 29.72 13.74 -0.58
CA GLY A 177 30.95 14.22 -1.22
C GLY A 177 31.16 13.75 -2.66
N LYS A 178 32.42 13.80 -3.11
CA LYS A 178 32.81 13.62 -4.52
C LYS A 178 32.44 12.25 -5.10
N GLY A 179 32.51 11.18 -4.31
CA GLY A 179 32.23 9.82 -4.78
C GLY A 179 30.79 9.64 -5.26
N LEU A 180 29.82 10.09 -4.44
CA LEU A 180 28.40 9.99 -4.78
C LEU A 180 28.04 10.91 -5.95
N ALA A 181 28.64 12.10 -6.03
CA ALA A 181 28.45 13.04 -7.12
C ALA A 181 28.84 12.44 -8.49
N ILE A 182 30.01 11.80 -8.55
CA ILE A 182 30.51 11.15 -9.78
C ILE A 182 29.62 9.97 -10.14
N PHE A 183 29.25 9.13 -9.16
CA PHE A 183 28.37 8.00 -9.39
C PHE A 183 27.00 8.43 -9.94
N ALA A 184 26.36 9.43 -9.32
CA ALA A 184 25.09 9.98 -9.78
C ALA A 184 25.20 10.57 -11.19
N GLY A 185 26.27 11.32 -11.47
CA GLY A 185 26.52 11.88 -12.80
C GLY A 185 26.65 10.81 -13.88
N ILE A 186 27.47 9.78 -13.63
CA ILE A 186 27.65 8.66 -14.56
C ILE A 186 26.33 7.91 -14.78
N ALA A 187 25.58 7.62 -13.72
CA ALA A 187 24.30 6.92 -13.82
C ALA A 187 23.27 7.70 -14.66
N MET A 188 23.16 9.01 -14.46
CA MET A 188 22.23 9.87 -15.20
C MET A 188 22.62 10.04 -16.67
N ILE A 189 23.92 10.20 -16.95
CA ILE A 189 24.44 10.22 -18.32
C ILE A 189 24.17 8.87 -18.99
N TYR A 190 24.41 7.76 -18.30
CA TYR A 190 24.13 6.42 -18.80
C TYR A 190 22.65 6.28 -19.20
N ILE A 191 21.72 6.61 -18.31
CA ILE A 191 20.28 6.56 -18.62
C ILE A 191 19.92 7.38 -19.87
N SER A 192 20.55 8.56 -20.02
CA SER A 192 20.32 9.48 -21.14
C SER A 192 20.84 8.89 -22.46
N VAL A 193 22.04 8.33 -22.47
CA VAL A 193 22.67 7.74 -23.67
C VAL A 193 21.89 6.53 -24.17
N PHE A 194 21.32 5.73 -23.27
CA PHE A 194 20.51 4.55 -23.62
C PHE A 194 19.06 4.89 -23.99
N GLY A 195 18.67 6.17 -24.00
CA GLY A 195 17.33 6.61 -24.39
C GLY A 195 16.23 6.25 -23.38
N GLN A 196 16.58 5.81 -22.17
CA GLN A 196 15.63 5.41 -21.13
C GLN A 196 15.28 6.55 -20.16
N TRP A 197 15.44 7.80 -20.62
CA TRP A 197 15.20 9.00 -19.81
C TRP A 197 13.75 9.09 -19.31
N LYS A 198 12.77 8.97 -20.23
CA LYS A 198 11.35 9.06 -19.88
C LYS A 198 10.92 8.04 -18.82
N PRO A 199 11.13 6.71 -18.99
CA PRO A 199 10.75 5.74 -17.98
C PRO A 199 11.53 5.91 -16.67
N SER A 200 12.78 6.36 -16.73
CA SER A 200 13.57 6.63 -15.52
C SER A 200 13.08 7.86 -14.73
N MET A 201 12.63 8.90 -15.43
CA MET A 201 12.02 10.06 -14.76
C MET A 201 10.63 9.70 -14.18
N GLN A 202 9.87 8.82 -14.84
CA GLN A 202 8.59 8.32 -14.30
C GLN A 202 8.78 7.60 -12.97
N THR A 203 9.78 6.73 -12.86
CA THR A 203 10.11 6.04 -11.60
C THR A 203 10.70 7.00 -10.57
N LEU A 204 11.51 7.97 -11.00
CA LEU A 204 12.07 8.98 -10.09
C LEU A 204 10.97 9.85 -9.45
N SER A 205 10.03 10.37 -10.24
CA SER A 205 8.91 11.18 -9.71
C SER A 205 8.07 10.41 -8.69
N PHE A 206 7.82 9.14 -8.99
CA PHE A 206 7.12 8.23 -8.09
C PHE A 206 7.87 8.04 -6.76
N ILE A 207 9.19 7.75 -6.81
CA ILE A 207 10.01 7.54 -5.62
C ILE A 207 10.14 8.84 -4.82
N LEU A 208 10.25 10.00 -5.48
CA LEU A 208 10.35 11.31 -4.83
C LEU A 208 9.13 11.65 -3.98
N VAL A 209 7.95 11.10 -4.28
CA VAL A 209 6.76 11.24 -3.42
C VAL A 209 6.70 10.13 -2.38
N ALA A 210 6.86 8.87 -2.80
CA ALA A 210 6.68 7.72 -1.91
C ALA A 210 7.73 7.65 -0.79
N ALA A 211 9.00 7.95 -1.10
CA ALA A 211 10.09 7.81 -0.14
C ALA A 211 9.96 8.80 1.04
N PRO A 212 9.76 10.12 0.85
CA PRO A 212 9.56 11.05 1.97
C PRO A 212 8.34 10.71 2.83
N VAL A 213 7.24 10.27 2.21
CA VAL A 213 6.03 9.86 2.94
C VAL A 213 6.33 8.64 3.81
N SER A 214 6.98 7.62 3.24
CA SER A 214 7.38 6.41 3.99
C SER A 214 8.39 6.73 5.11
N PHE A 215 9.30 7.67 4.87
CA PHE A 215 10.25 8.15 5.86
C PHE A 215 9.54 8.86 7.02
N ALA A 216 8.65 9.80 6.73
CA ALA A 216 7.89 10.52 7.76
C ALA A 216 7.02 9.58 8.61
N LEU A 217 6.32 8.64 7.96
CA LEU A 217 5.52 7.63 8.66
C LEU A 217 6.38 6.67 9.48
N GLY A 218 7.47 6.15 8.90
CA GLY A 218 8.36 5.23 9.59
C GLY A 218 9.11 5.87 10.76
N LEU A 219 9.60 7.10 10.58
CA LEU A 219 10.28 7.87 11.60
C LEU A 219 9.32 8.19 12.76
N SER A 220 8.12 8.70 12.46
CA SER A 220 7.14 9.06 13.50
C SER A 220 6.70 7.84 14.31
N LEU A 221 6.36 6.73 13.66
CA LEU A 221 6.00 5.47 14.34
C LEU A 221 7.19 4.87 15.09
N GLY A 222 8.41 4.98 14.57
CA GLY A 222 9.64 4.57 15.24
C GLY A 222 9.92 5.36 16.52
N ILE A 223 9.75 6.69 16.48
CA ILE A 223 9.87 7.55 17.66
C ILE A 223 8.78 7.21 18.69
N MET A 224 7.54 7.01 18.26
CA MET A 224 6.45 6.61 19.16
C MET A 224 6.71 5.25 19.83
N ALA A 225 7.23 4.28 19.08
CA ALA A 225 7.62 2.98 19.60
C ALA A 225 8.77 3.08 20.60
N TYR A 226 9.75 3.95 20.36
CA TYR A 226 10.84 4.23 21.29
C TYR A 226 10.32 4.82 22.62
N LYS A 227 9.36 5.75 22.57
CA LYS A 227 8.79 6.38 23.77
C LYS A 227 7.91 5.46 24.60
N SER A 228 7.21 4.52 23.97
CA SER A 228 6.22 3.68 24.65
C SER A 228 6.40 2.20 24.33
N LYS A 229 6.73 1.42 25.38
CA LYS A 229 6.78 -0.05 25.30
C LYS A 229 5.45 -0.67 24.89
N ALA A 230 4.31 0.00 25.15
CA ALA A 230 3.00 -0.49 24.71
C ALA A 230 2.84 -0.35 23.20
N VAL A 231 3.25 0.80 22.63
CA VAL A 231 3.23 1.05 21.18
C VAL A 231 4.17 0.10 20.46
N GLU A 232 5.39 -0.11 20.99
CA GLU A 232 6.33 -1.09 20.43
C GLU A 232 5.73 -2.51 20.39
N LYS A 233 5.14 -2.97 21.51
CA LYS A 233 4.51 -4.30 21.58
C LYS A 233 3.33 -4.44 20.62
N ALA A 234 2.57 -3.37 20.39
CA ALA A 234 1.45 -3.36 19.45
C ALA A 234 1.89 -3.33 17.99
N LEU A 235 2.96 -2.57 17.68
CA LEU A 235 3.50 -2.47 16.31
C LEU A 235 4.25 -3.74 15.90
N TYR A 236 4.98 -4.38 16.80
CA TYR A 236 5.81 -5.55 16.48
C TYR A 236 5.10 -6.67 15.68
N PRO A 237 3.89 -7.14 16.04
CA PRO A 237 3.18 -8.12 15.23
C PRO A 237 2.82 -7.60 13.83
N ILE A 238 2.45 -6.32 13.71
CA ILE A 238 2.13 -5.69 12.42
C ILE A 238 3.38 -5.65 11.53
N LEU A 239 4.51 -5.23 12.09
CA LEU A 239 5.79 -5.19 11.38
C LEU A 239 6.20 -6.58 10.86
N LEU A 240 6.03 -7.62 11.69
CA LEU A 240 6.33 -9.00 11.31
C LEU A 240 5.43 -9.46 10.16
N VAL A 241 4.15 -9.09 10.20
CA VAL A 241 3.20 -9.39 9.12
C VAL A 241 3.61 -8.70 7.83
N MET A 242 3.85 -7.40 7.87
CA MET A 242 4.19 -6.60 6.69
C MET A 242 5.51 -7.05 6.02
N GLN A 243 6.48 -7.53 6.79
CA GLN A 243 7.78 -7.98 6.26
C GLN A 243 7.77 -9.41 5.73
N THR A 244 6.82 -10.24 6.15
CA THR A 244 6.73 -11.65 5.74
C THR A 244 5.71 -11.89 4.64
N MET A 245 4.82 -10.93 4.38
CA MET A 245 3.85 -10.99 3.29
C MET A 245 4.55 -10.93 1.92
N PRO A 246 4.21 -11.82 0.98
CA PRO A 246 4.70 -11.71 -0.38
C PRO A 246 4.11 -10.46 -1.05
N GLN A 247 4.94 -9.77 -1.82
CA GLN A 247 4.55 -8.50 -2.46
C GLN A 247 3.29 -8.62 -3.33
N TYR A 248 3.10 -9.76 -4.00
CA TYR A 248 1.91 -10.03 -4.82
C TYR A 248 0.60 -10.09 -4.01
N ALA A 249 0.64 -10.52 -2.75
CA ALA A 249 -0.57 -10.60 -1.91
C ALA A 249 -1.10 -9.23 -1.52
N VAL A 250 -0.22 -8.22 -1.43
CA VAL A 250 -0.61 -6.83 -1.11
C VAL A 250 -1.07 -6.08 -2.35
N LEU A 251 -0.61 -6.50 -3.53
CA LEU A 251 -0.87 -5.82 -4.80
C LEU A 251 -2.36 -5.87 -5.20
N VAL A 252 -3.00 -7.04 -5.16
CA VAL A 252 -4.39 -7.20 -5.60
C VAL A 252 -5.36 -6.37 -4.75
N PRO A 253 -5.36 -6.47 -3.40
CA PRO A 253 -6.23 -5.65 -2.57
C PRO A 253 -5.98 -4.15 -2.74
N ALA A 254 -4.71 -3.75 -2.89
CA ALA A 254 -4.37 -2.34 -3.12
C ALA A 254 -4.93 -1.82 -4.45
N MET A 255 -4.89 -2.61 -5.52
CA MET A 255 -5.47 -2.22 -6.81
C MET A 255 -6.99 -2.08 -6.75
N VAL A 256 -7.68 -2.96 -6.03
CA VAL A 256 -9.14 -2.89 -5.85
C VAL A 256 -9.52 -1.63 -5.06
N LEU A 257 -8.84 -1.38 -3.96
CA LEU A 257 -9.14 -0.26 -3.06
C LEU A 257 -8.74 1.10 -3.64
N PHE A 258 -7.52 1.22 -4.12
CA PHE A 258 -6.93 2.50 -4.51
C PHE A 258 -7.03 2.78 -6.00
N GLY A 259 -7.13 1.72 -6.81
CA GLY A 259 -7.17 1.82 -8.25
C GLY A 259 -5.97 1.23 -8.96
N ILE A 260 -6.06 1.22 -10.28
CA ILE A 260 -4.97 0.82 -11.15
C ILE A 260 -4.23 2.09 -11.55
N GLY A 261 -2.92 2.10 -11.36
CA GLY A 261 -2.04 3.20 -11.75
C GLY A 261 -0.92 3.46 -10.76
N ASP A 262 -0.18 4.55 -11.00
CA ASP A 262 1.02 4.90 -10.25
C ASP A 262 0.75 5.20 -8.77
N HIS A 263 -0.44 5.71 -8.45
CA HIS A 263 -0.85 5.98 -7.07
C HIS A 263 -0.93 4.70 -6.23
N SER A 264 -1.48 3.62 -6.77
CA SER A 264 -1.61 2.36 -6.04
C SER A 264 -0.25 1.71 -5.79
N ALA A 265 0.62 1.73 -6.81
CA ALA A 265 2.01 1.29 -6.66
C ALA A 265 2.76 2.10 -5.59
N ALA A 266 2.50 3.41 -5.48
CA ALA A 266 3.17 4.27 -4.51
C ALA A 266 2.70 3.95 -3.09
N LEU A 267 1.42 3.69 -2.88
CA LEU A 267 0.89 3.26 -1.59
C LEU A 267 1.49 1.92 -1.17
N ILE A 268 1.57 0.94 -2.07
CA ILE A 268 2.22 -0.34 -1.80
C ILE A 268 3.68 -0.12 -1.39
N THR A 269 4.40 0.73 -2.12
CA THR A 269 5.79 1.05 -1.82
C THR A 269 5.95 1.70 -0.44
N ILE A 270 5.07 2.64 -0.09
CA ILE A 270 5.06 3.27 1.25
C ILE A 270 4.82 2.22 2.34
N VAL A 271 3.81 1.37 2.16
CA VAL A 271 3.45 0.31 3.11
C VAL A 271 4.62 -0.65 3.31
N VAL A 272 5.28 -1.09 2.23
CA VAL A 272 6.40 -2.04 2.31
C VAL A 272 7.69 -1.39 2.84
N ALA A 273 7.91 -0.10 2.57
CA ALA A 273 9.10 0.63 3.02
C ALA A 273 9.01 1.12 4.49
N THR A 274 7.80 1.24 5.05
CA THR A 274 7.59 1.75 6.41
C THR A 274 8.18 0.84 7.50
N PRO A 275 8.00 -0.50 7.49
CA PRO A 275 8.54 -1.39 8.52
C PRO A 275 10.05 -1.32 8.75
N PRO A 276 10.93 -1.40 7.72
CA PRO A 276 12.37 -1.29 7.94
C PRO A 276 12.74 0.09 8.49
N MET A 277 12.05 1.16 8.07
CA MET A 277 12.30 2.51 8.60
C MET A 277 11.97 2.62 10.09
N ILE A 278 10.86 2.04 10.55
CA ILE A 278 10.49 1.98 11.98
C ILE A 278 11.58 1.26 12.78
N LEU A 279 12.02 0.10 12.30
CA LEU A 279 13.04 -0.71 12.98
C LEU A 279 14.40 -0.01 13.03
N LEU A 280 14.83 0.59 11.93
CA LEU A 280 16.09 1.34 11.88
C LEU A 280 16.05 2.56 12.80
N THR A 281 14.94 3.27 12.86
CA THR A 281 14.73 4.39 13.79
C THR A 281 14.82 3.92 15.23
N LEU A 282 14.12 2.84 15.58
CA LEU A 282 14.10 2.30 16.94
C LEU A 282 15.47 1.77 17.37
N LEU A 283 16.18 1.07 16.48
CA LEU A 283 17.55 0.60 16.70
C LEU A 283 18.52 1.77 16.86
N GLY A 284 18.42 2.78 15.99
CA GLY A 284 19.26 3.98 16.04
C GLY A 284 19.09 4.75 17.35
N LEU A 285 17.86 5.00 17.77
CA LEU A 285 17.56 5.70 19.03
C LEU A 285 18.04 4.91 20.26
N ARG A 286 17.95 3.57 20.23
CA ARG A 286 18.47 2.72 21.31
C ARG A 286 19.99 2.56 21.30
N GLY A 287 20.63 2.80 20.16
CA GLY A 287 22.08 2.71 20.00
C GLY A 287 22.84 3.90 20.59
N VAL A 288 22.16 4.97 21.00
CA VAL A 288 22.77 6.14 21.62
C VAL A 288 23.30 5.78 23.00
N SER A 289 24.57 6.11 23.29
CA SER A 289 25.17 5.79 24.59
C SER A 289 24.49 6.56 25.72
N PRO A 290 24.33 5.95 26.92
CA PRO A 290 23.76 6.62 28.08
C PRO A 290 24.51 7.90 28.46
N GLU A 291 25.83 7.92 28.28
CA GLU A 291 26.71 9.05 28.58
C GLU A 291 26.33 10.31 27.78
N VAL A 292 25.96 10.15 26.50
CA VAL A 292 25.51 11.27 25.65
C VAL A 292 24.16 11.81 26.15
N ILE A 293 23.28 10.94 26.60
CA ILE A 293 21.97 11.32 27.17
C ILE A 293 22.17 12.06 28.50
N GLU A 294 23.07 11.60 29.35
CA GLU A 294 23.40 12.25 30.63
C GLU A 294 24.05 13.61 30.40
N ALA A 295 25.00 13.73 29.47
CA ALA A 295 25.61 15.01 29.10
C ALA A 295 24.58 16.03 28.59
N GLY A 296 23.62 15.58 27.77
CA GLY A 296 22.51 16.42 27.30
C GLY A 296 21.61 16.91 28.45
N LYS A 297 21.30 16.05 29.42
CA LYS A 297 20.52 16.42 30.61
C LYS A 297 21.28 17.42 31.50
N MET A 298 22.58 17.22 31.70
CA MET A 298 23.42 18.16 32.46
C MET A 298 23.56 19.52 31.77
N SER A 299 23.43 19.56 30.44
CA SER A 299 23.41 20.80 29.65
C SER A 299 22.07 21.54 29.70
N GLY A 300 21.06 20.99 30.38
CA GLY A 300 19.73 21.60 30.53
C GLY A 300 18.76 21.32 29.37
N CYS A 301 19.03 20.33 28.51
CA CYS A 301 18.13 19.99 27.41
C CYS A 301 16.78 19.45 27.92
N ASN A 302 15.69 19.96 27.37
CA ASN A 302 14.36 19.37 27.56
C ASN A 302 14.22 18.05 26.77
N ASN A 303 13.27 17.19 27.13
CA ASN A 303 12.99 15.91 26.48
C ASN A 303 12.75 16.02 24.96
N TRP A 304 12.25 17.15 24.46
CA TRP A 304 12.09 17.39 23.02
C TRP A 304 13.40 17.80 22.34
N GLN A 305 14.31 18.48 23.05
CA GLN A 305 15.62 18.87 22.52
C GLN A 305 16.63 17.73 22.57
N LEU A 306 16.42 16.79 23.50
CA LEU A 306 17.22 15.58 23.63
C LEU A 306 16.84 14.52 22.56
N MET A 307 15.63 14.62 22.00
CA MET A 307 15.16 13.82 20.86
C MET A 307 15.62 14.41 19.54
#